data_AF-A0A7K4I5M3-F1
#
_entry.id   AF-A0A7K4I5M3-F1
#
_cell.length_a   1.000
_cell.length_b   1.000
_cell.length_c   1.000
_cell.angle_alpha   90.00
_cell.angle_beta   90.00
_cell.angle_gamma   90.00
#
_symmetry.space_group_name_H-M   'P 1'
#
loop_
_entity.id
_entity.type
_entity.pdbx_description
1 polymer ?
#
loop_
_entity_poly.entity_id
_entity_poly.type
_entity_poly.pdbx_seq_one_letter_code
_entity_poly.pdbx_strand_id
1 'polypeptide(L)'
;MLNGNPARLDTRGRLWSLYLKNKFLTDTKIELNKTGNGYQIISVNNVQESAVSESNRQNDTLLVSANLESDTGSWYKVFEGDCLKYFNEGSVIDVDLTFFDPPYRQGKDYRFFDDNQPAGKYWGWIKEIVSRIYDATVDGGAIYFMQREKNTEQVLRVLRKTGWRLQNLIVWKKKTSAVPGTFRFSKQYQIIAYATKGDKPRVFNRLRIDLPNLPEYKYERENGVYVTDVWDDIRELTSGYFAGDEAIRDHEGNRVHTQQSPVALLLRVILSSTLPGDTVLDPLAGTGPALVVAHQLKRNSIGIEIDSRYVEIIKSRLQSLRPADNIAKYYDYYKYTPNLKEIWPTKKATPEQKRLL
;
A
#
# COMPACT_ATOMS: atom_id res chain seq x y z
N MET A 1 -9.25 40.16 -10.84
CA MET A 1 -7.94 39.65 -11.29
C MET A 1 -6.96 39.64 -10.13
N LEU A 2 -5.94 38.77 -10.13
CA LEU A 2 -4.82 38.79 -9.19
C LEU A 2 -3.52 38.89 -9.99
N ASN A 3 -2.73 39.95 -9.82
CA ASN A 3 -1.55 40.22 -10.67
C ASN A 3 -1.87 40.06 -12.18
N GLY A 4 -3.02 40.57 -12.63
CA GLY A 4 -3.46 40.42 -14.03
C GLY A 4 -3.93 39.03 -14.45
N ASN A 5 -4.00 38.04 -13.54
CA ASN A 5 -4.52 36.69 -13.82
C ASN A 5 -5.97 36.52 -13.35
N PRO A 6 -6.74 35.58 -13.93
CA PRO A 6 -8.09 35.25 -13.47
C PRO A 6 -8.12 34.89 -11.98
N ALA A 7 -9.03 35.51 -11.24
CA ALA A 7 -9.24 35.26 -9.83
C ALA A 7 -10.71 35.50 -9.47
N ARG A 8 -11.23 34.71 -8.52
CA ARG A 8 -12.61 34.83 -8.02
C ARG A 8 -12.63 34.79 -6.50
N LEU A 9 -13.61 35.46 -5.91
CA LEU A 9 -13.91 35.33 -4.49
C LEU A 9 -14.96 34.25 -4.31
N ASP A 10 -14.81 33.42 -3.29
CA ASP A 10 -15.89 32.52 -2.89
C ASP A 10 -16.94 33.25 -2.05
N THR A 11 -18.02 32.56 -1.70
CA THR A 11 -19.15 33.10 -0.91
C THR A 11 -18.76 33.50 0.52
N ARG A 12 -17.55 33.15 0.97
CA ARG A 12 -16.98 33.52 2.27
C ARG A 12 -15.91 34.61 2.14
N GLY A 13 -15.77 35.21 0.96
CA GLY A 13 -14.82 36.28 0.69
C GLY A 13 -13.37 35.82 0.53
N ARG A 14 -13.10 34.52 0.38
CA ARG A 14 -11.74 34.00 0.18
C ARG A 14 -11.35 34.09 -1.28
N LEU A 15 -10.15 34.60 -1.56
CA LEU A 15 -9.64 34.76 -2.92
C LEU A 15 -9.07 33.44 -3.46
N TRP A 16 -9.59 33.01 -4.61
CA TRP A 16 -9.11 31.86 -5.35
C TRP A 16 -8.53 32.30 -6.70
N SER A 17 -7.33 31.81 -7.02
CA SER A 17 -6.71 31.97 -8.33
C SER A 17 -5.79 30.79 -8.62
N LEU A 18 -5.81 30.29 -9.86
CA LEU A 18 -4.89 29.23 -10.30
C LEU A 18 -3.42 29.69 -10.19
N TYR A 19 -3.17 30.99 -10.33
CA TYR A 19 -1.85 31.61 -10.13
C TYR A 19 -1.33 31.37 -8.70
N LEU A 20 -2.17 31.48 -7.67
CA LEU A 20 -1.78 31.23 -6.28
C LEU A 20 -1.46 29.75 -6.05
N LYS A 21 -2.33 28.88 -6.57
CA LYS A 21 -2.20 27.42 -6.40
C LYS A 21 -0.91 26.87 -6.99
N ASN A 22 -0.46 27.43 -8.11
CA ASN A 22 0.72 26.93 -8.82
C ASN A 22 2.02 27.60 -8.34
N LYS A 23 1.95 28.79 -7.75
CA LYS A 23 3.13 29.58 -7.39
C LYS A 23 3.54 29.48 -5.91
N PHE A 24 2.62 29.11 -5.02
CA PHE A 24 2.88 29.06 -3.58
C PHE A 24 2.50 27.70 -2.99
N LEU A 25 3.33 27.22 -2.06
CA LEU A 25 3.04 26.01 -1.29
C LEU A 25 1.83 26.22 -0.39
N THR A 26 1.13 25.13 -0.07
CA THR A 26 0.06 25.14 0.95
C THR A 26 0.59 25.74 2.25
N ASP A 27 -0.20 26.62 2.90
CA ASP A 27 0.14 27.38 4.11
C ASP A 27 1.13 28.55 3.97
N THR A 28 1.53 28.92 2.74
CA THR A 28 2.29 30.17 2.50
C THR A 28 1.42 31.39 2.83
N LYS A 29 1.86 32.23 3.77
CA LYS A 29 1.23 33.52 4.05
C LYS A 29 1.68 34.55 3.01
N ILE A 30 0.71 35.12 2.30
CA ILE A 30 0.92 36.16 1.29
C ILE A 30 0.12 37.40 1.68
N GLU A 31 0.70 38.58 1.46
CA GLU A 31 -0.02 39.86 1.64
C GLU A 31 -0.55 40.37 0.31
N LEU A 32 -1.83 40.75 0.31
CA LEU A 32 -2.55 41.21 -0.87
C LEU A 32 -2.98 42.68 -0.71
N ASN A 33 -2.71 43.50 -1.71
CA ASN A 33 -3.30 44.82 -1.85
C ASN A 33 -4.51 44.77 -2.79
N LYS A 34 -5.59 45.49 -2.49
CA LYS A 34 -6.74 45.64 -3.39
C LYS A 34 -6.53 46.86 -4.29
N THR A 35 -6.58 46.66 -5.59
CA THR A 35 -6.47 47.72 -6.61
C THR A 35 -7.78 47.86 -7.38
N GLY A 36 -7.93 48.95 -8.15
CA GLY A 36 -9.12 49.20 -8.97
C GLY A 36 -9.46 48.06 -9.95
N ASN A 37 -8.46 47.26 -10.36
CA ASN A 37 -8.61 46.14 -11.30
C ASN A 37 -8.48 44.74 -10.64
N GLY A 38 -8.46 44.66 -9.30
CA GLY A 38 -8.44 43.40 -8.55
C GLY A 38 -7.50 43.39 -7.35
N TYR A 39 -6.59 42.42 -7.29
CA TYR A 39 -5.65 42.25 -6.19
C TYR A 39 -4.20 42.16 -6.71
N GLN A 40 -3.24 42.62 -5.93
CA GLN A 40 -1.81 42.47 -6.18
C GLN A 40 -1.07 41.91 -4.95
N ILE A 41 -0.05 41.07 -5.17
CA ILE A 41 0.78 40.51 -4.09
C ILE A 41 1.91 41.50 -3.76
N ILE A 42 2.06 41.86 -2.48
CA ILE A 42 3.02 42.89 -2.03
C ILE A 42 4.36 42.27 -1.57
N SER A 43 4.31 41.14 -0.85
CA SER A 43 5.50 40.45 -0.34
C SER A 43 5.24 38.96 -0.12
N VAL A 44 6.30 38.17 -0.20
CA VAL A 44 6.33 36.74 0.14
C VAL A 44 7.49 36.59 1.10
N ASN A 45 7.23 36.23 2.36
CA ASN A 45 8.30 35.99 3.31
C ASN A 45 9.04 34.70 2.92
N ASN A 46 10.18 34.86 2.22
CA ASN A 46 11.03 33.76 1.76
C ASN A 46 11.99 33.28 2.85
N VAL A 47 12.17 31.96 2.94
CA VAL A 47 13.45 31.36 3.35
C VAL A 47 14.07 30.72 2.10
N GLN A 48 15.00 31.49 1.53
CA GLN A 48 16.12 31.22 0.61
C GLN A 48 15.94 30.58 -0.79
N GLU A 49 16.31 31.39 -1.78
CA GLU A 49 16.68 31.06 -3.16
C GLU A 49 18.13 30.57 -3.28
N SER A 50 18.40 29.73 -4.28
CA SER A 50 19.60 29.83 -5.12
C SER A 50 19.34 29.25 -6.51
N ALA A 51 19.50 30.10 -7.53
CA ALA A 51 19.30 29.81 -8.95
C ALA A 51 20.58 29.32 -9.62
N VAL A 52 20.49 28.39 -10.58
CA VAL A 52 21.43 28.29 -11.73
C VAL A 52 20.71 27.73 -12.98
N SER A 53 21.07 28.31 -14.11
CA SER A 53 20.61 28.23 -15.50
C SER A 53 20.91 26.93 -16.28
N GLU A 54 20.18 26.75 -17.38
CA GLU A 54 20.39 25.77 -18.46
C GLU A 54 21.78 25.87 -19.13
N SER A 55 22.40 24.71 -19.41
CA SER A 55 23.15 24.48 -20.66
C SER A 55 23.42 22.97 -20.89
N ASN A 56 23.36 22.60 -22.17
CA ASN A 56 23.60 21.26 -22.73
C ASN A 56 24.92 20.60 -22.30
N ARG A 57 24.90 19.27 -22.13
CA ARG A 57 25.93 18.34 -22.66
C ARG A 57 25.48 16.88 -22.58
N GLN A 58 25.57 16.19 -23.71
CA GLN A 58 25.61 14.73 -23.83
C GLN A 58 26.72 14.14 -22.95
N ASN A 59 26.46 12.99 -22.31
CA ASN A 59 27.39 11.86 -22.23
C ASN A 59 26.71 10.62 -21.62
N ASP A 60 26.89 9.49 -22.30
CA ASP A 60 26.62 8.12 -21.84
C ASP A 60 27.35 7.82 -20.52
N THR A 61 26.65 7.36 -19.47
CA THR A 61 27.22 6.46 -18.44
C THR A 61 26.13 5.79 -17.59
N LEU A 62 26.13 4.44 -17.60
CA LEU A 62 25.69 3.46 -16.59
C LEU A 62 24.54 3.82 -15.62
N LEU A 63 23.41 3.11 -15.78
CA LEU A 63 22.31 3.01 -14.81
C LEU A 63 22.80 2.37 -13.49
N VAL A 64 23.21 3.22 -12.55
CA VAL A 64 23.30 2.86 -11.12
C VAL A 64 21.98 3.30 -10.48
N SER A 65 21.29 2.36 -9.85
CA SER A 65 20.04 2.56 -9.13
C SER A 65 20.20 3.63 -8.05
N ALA A 66 19.34 4.65 -8.10
CA ALA A 66 19.30 5.70 -7.10
C ALA A 66 18.80 5.15 -5.75
N ASN A 67 19.73 4.88 -4.83
CA ASN A 67 19.45 4.82 -3.40
C ASN A 67 19.18 6.25 -2.92
N LEU A 68 17.91 6.66 -2.92
CA LEU A 68 17.49 7.87 -2.21
C LEU A 68 17.28 7.51 -0.75
N GLU A 69 18.33 7.65 0.06
CA GLU A 69 18.22 7.61 1.51
C GLU A 69 17.38 8.81 1.97
N SER A 70 16.13 8.55 2.37
CA SER A 70 15.28 9.55 3.00
C SER A 70 15.65 9.70 4.49
N ASP A 71 15.61 10.93 4.99
CA ASP A 71 15.97 11.42 6.33
C ASP A 71 15.12 10.85 7.50
N THR A 72 14.73 9.57 7.43
CA THR A 72 14.04 8.83 8.50
C THR A 72 14.32 7.32 8.43
N GLY A 73 15.48 6.85 8.90
CA GLY A 73 15.77 5.50 9.45
C GLY A 73 15.39 4.19 8.70
N SER A 74 14.60 4.23 7.62
CA SER A 74 14.10 3.08 6.87
C SER A 74 14.31 3.32 5.37
N TRP A 75 14.72 2.28 4.65
CA TRP A 75 14.99 2.32 3.21
C TRP A 75 13.95 1.53 2.41
N TYR A 76 13.88 1.77 1.11
CA TYR A 76 13.10 0.94 0.19
C TYR A 76 13.90 0.63 -1.08
N LYS A 77 13.66 -0.54 -1.67
CA LYS A 77 14.20 -0.95 -2.97
C LYS A 77 13.06 -1.35 -3.89
N VAL A 78 13.07 -0.84 -5.12
CA VAL A 78 12.10 -1.18 -6.16
C VAL A 78 12.87 -1.72 -7.36
N PHE A 79 12.70 -3.00 -7.62
CA PHE A 79 13.35 -3.72 -8.71
C PHE A 79 12.39 -3.93 -9.88
N GLU A 80 12.87 -3.66 -11.09
CA GLU A 80 12.10 -3.87 -12.33
C GLU A 80 12.50 -5.20 -12.97
N GLY A 81 11.57 -6.13 -13.12
CA GLY A 81 11.78 -7.41 -13.81
C GLY A 81 11.16 -8.62 -13.11
N ASP A 82 11.58 -9.81 -13.56
CA ASP A 82 11.13 -11.08 -12.99
C ASP A 82 11.69 -11.27 -11.56
N CYS A 83 10.83 -11.60 -10.60
CA CYS A 83 11.23 -11.82 -9.22
C CYS A 83 12.26 -12.95 -9.03
N LEU A 84 12.19 -14.03 -9.81
CA LEU A 84 13.12 -15.15 -9.73
C LEU A 84 14.54 -14.73 -10.11
N LYS A 85 14.69 -13.76 -11.02
CA LYS A 85 16.01 -13.19 -11.34
C LYS A 85 16.66 -12.60 -10.08
N TYR A 86 15.95 -11.72 -9.37
CA TYR A 86 16.48 -11.04 -8.19
C TYR A 86 16.71 -11.98 -7.00
N PHE A 87 15.90 -13.04 -6.87
CA PHE A 87 16.20 -14.12 -5.92
C PHE A 87 17.49 -14.86 -6.28
N ASN A 88 17.68 -15.23 -7.54
CA ASN A 88 18.87 -15.96 -7.99
C ASN A 88 20.15 -15.12 -7.90
N GLU A 89 20.05 -13.80 -8.04
CA GLU A 89 21.16 -12.86 -7.87
C GLU A 89 21.50 -12.59 -6.39
N GLY A 90 20.71 -13.09 -5.43
CA GLY A 90 20.91 -12.83 -4.00
C GLY A 90 20.51 -11.41 -3.57
N SER A 91 19.70 -10.72 -4.36
CA SER A 91 19.25 -9.34 -4.05
C SER A 91 18.17 -9.28 -2.96
N VAL A 92 17.60 -10.42 -2.60
CA VAL A 92 16.54 -10.56 -1.60
C VAL A 92 17.01 -11.52 -0.51
N ILE A 93 17.34 -10.97 0.65
CA ILE A 93 17.81 -11.69 1.84
C ILE A 93 17.26 -11.01 3.09
N ASP A 94 17.29 -11.70 4.22
CA ASP A 94 16.91 -11.19 5.54
C ASP A 94 15.52 -10.53 5.58
N VAL A 95 14.55 -11.22 4.99
CA VAL A 95 13.15 -10.77 4.93
C VAL A 95 12.40 -11.21 6.19
N ASP A 96 11.74 -10.26 6.85
CA ASP A 96 10.93 -10.52 8.06
C ASP A 96 9.48 -10.90 7.71
N LEU A 97 8.93 -10.24 6.70
CA LEU A 97 7.55 -10.42 6.28
C LEU A 97 7.43 -10.35 4.76
N THR A 98 6.77 -11.33 4.16
CA THR A 98 6.37 -11.27 2.75
C THR A 98 4.85 -11.18 2.62
N PHE A 99 4.36 -10.19 1.89
CA PHE A 99 3.00 -10.22 1.36
C PHE A 99 3.05 -10.75 -0.06
N PHE A 100 2.41 -11.90 -0.31
CA PHE A 100 2.46 -12.58 -1.60
C PHE A 100 1.06 -12.61 -2.22
N ASP A 101 0.84 -11.74 -3.20
CA ASP A 101 -0.41 -11.56 -3.94
C ASP A 101 -0.21 -11.81 -5.45
N PRO A 102 0.00 -13.07 -5.87
CA PRO A 102 0.25 -13.38 -7.28
C PRO A 102 -1.01 -13.28 -8.15
N PRO A 103 -0.88 -13.29 -9.49
CA PRO A 103 -2.01 -13.57 -10.39
C PRO A 103 -2.75 -14.85 -9.98
N TYR A 104 -4.08 -14.91 -10.11
CA TYR A 104 -4.90 -16.01 -9.55
C TYR A 104 -5.40 -17.03 -10.57
N ARG A 105 -4.92 -16.98 -11.82
CA ARG A 105 -5.38 -17.82 -12.91
C ARG A 105 -6.89 -17.68 -13.18
N GLN A 106 -7.30 -16.45 -13.48
CA GLN A 106 -8.68 -16.05 -13.82
C GLN A 106 -8.80 -15.50 -15.24
N GLY A 107 -7.75 -15.59 -16.05
CA GLY A 107 -7.73 -15.01 -17.39
C GLY A 107 -7.75 -13.49 -17.38
N LYS A 108 -7.09 -12.87 -16.40
CA LYS A 108 -6.85 -11.43 -16.41
C LYS A 108 -5.82 -11.07 -17.46
N ASP A 109 -6.03 -9.90 -18.06
CA ASP A 109 -5.14 -9.34 -19.05
C ASP A 109 -4.01 -8.55 -18.36
N TYR A 110 -2.89 -9.23 -18.10
CA TYR A 110 -1.66 -8.62 -17.61
C TYR A 110 -0.70 -8.43 -18.79
N ARG A 111 0.00 -7.28 -18.83
CA ARG A 111 0.91 -6.96 -19.94
C ARG A 111 2.10 -7.89 -20.07
N PHE A 112 2.54 -8.47 -18.97
CA PHE A 112 3.77 -9.29 -18.90
C PHE A 112 3.52 -10.70 -18.35
N PHE A 113 2.26 -11.12 -18.18
CA PHE A 113 1.93 -12.43 -17.62
C PHE A 113 0.66 -13.03 -18.25
N ASP A 114 0.76 -14.27 -18.72
CA ASP A 114 -0.40 -15.02 -19.16
C ASP A 114 -1.13 -15.66 -17.96
N ASP A 115 -2.29 -15.10 -17.58
CA ASP A 115 -3.11 -15.60 -16.46
C ASP A 115 -4.05 -16.76 -16.86
N ASN A 116 -3.92 -17.29 -18.09
CA ASN A 116 -4.62 -18.49 -18.56
C ASN A 116 -3.70 -19.72 -18.66
N GLN A 117 -2.47 -19.63 -18.16
CA GLN A 117 -1.52 -20.73 -18.18
C GLN A 117 -2.10 -22.05 -17.64
N PRO A 118 -1.65 -23.22 -18.15
CA PRO A 118 -2.02 -24.51 -17.60
C PRO A 118 -1.73 -24.60 -16.10
N ALA A 119 -2.64 -25.24 -15.34
CA ALA A 119 -2.56 -25.25 -13.88
C ALA A 119 -1.22 -25.81 -13.33
N GLY A 120 -0.67 -26.86 -13.95
CA GLY A 120 0.61 -27.44 -13.54
C GLY A 120 1.78 -26.47 -13.72
N LYS A 121 1.82 -25.73 -14.83
CA LYS A 121 2.83 -24.70 -15.10
C LYS A 121 2.74 -23.57 -14.06
N TYR A 122 1.54 -23.05 -13.84
CA TYR A 122 1.27 -21.99 -12.87
C TYR A 122 1.68 -22.39 -11.44
N TRP A 123 1.25 -23.57 -10.96
CA TRP A 123 1.58 -24.00 -9.60
C TRP A 123 3.04 -24.43 -9.43
N GLY A 124 3.70 -24.86 -10.50
CA GLY A 124 5.16 -25.05 -10.54
C GLY A 124 5.89 -23.73 -10.30
N TRP A 125 5.53 -22.69 -11.05
CA TRP A 125 6.07 -21.34 -10.89
C TRP A 125 5.82 -20.75 -9.49
N ILE A 126 4.59 -20.86 -8.98
CA ILE A 126 4.25 -20.42 -7.61
C ILE A 126 5.10 -21.17 -6.57
N LYS A 127 5.26 -22.50 -6.71
CA LYS A 127 6.07 -23.29 -5.78
C LYS A 127 7.53 -22.82 -5.79
N GLU A 128 8.08 -22.54 -6.96
CA GLU A 128 9.44 -22.03 -7.09
C GLU A 128 9.61 -20.69 -6.38
N ILE A 129 8.73 -19.72 -6.64
CA ILE A 129 8.76 -18.41 -5.96
C ILE A 129 8.64 -18.58 -4.45
N VAL A 130 7.67 -19.35 -3.95
CA VAL A 130 7.47 -19.53 -2.51
C VAL A 130 8.66 -20.24 -1.85
N SER A 131 9.38 -21.10 -2.58
CA SER A 131 10.64 -21.68 -2.12
C SER A 131 11.73 -20.61 -1.98
N ARG A 132 11.89 -19.73 -2.98
CA ARG A 132 12.88 -18.64 -2.92
C ARG A 132 12.57 -17.64 -1.81
N ILE A 133 11.29 -17.33 -1.58
CA ILE A 133 10.85 -16.51 -0.45
C ILE A 133 11.24 -17.19 0.87
N TYR A 134 11.01 -18.50 1.02
CA TYR A 134 11.39 -19.23 2.24
C TYR A 134 12.90 -19.16 2.52
N ASP A 135 13.71 -19.33 1.47
CA ASP A 135 15.17 -19.27 1.58
C ASP A 135 15.64 -17.88 2.05
N ALA A 136 15.04 -16.81 1.51
CA ALA A 136 15.34 -15.42 1.86
C ALA A 136 14.75 -14.94 3.20
N THR A 137 13.80 -15.69 3.78
CA THR A 137 13.10 -15.30 5.02
C THR A 137 13.93 -15.67 6.24
N VAL A 138 13.98 -14.79 7.24
CA VAL A 138 14.64 -15.06 8.54
C VAL A 138 13.87 -16.11 9.35
N ASP A 139 14.51 -16.72 10.33
CA ASP A 139 13.81 -17.65 11.24
C ASP A 139 12.70 -16.92 12.02
N GLY A 140 11.52 -17.53 12.05
CA GLY A 140 10.31 -16.93 12.59
C GLY A 140 9.66 -15.85 11.70
N GLY A 141 10.25 -15.53 10.55
CA GLY A 141 9.65 -14.62 9.57
C GLY A 141 8.36 -15.19 8.96
N ALA A 142 7.54 -14.32 8.38
CA ALA A 142 6.16 -14.63 7.99
C ALA A 142 5.91 -14.46 6.49
N ILE A 143 5.00 -15.27 5.94
CA ILE A 143 4.36 -15.05 4.64
C ILE A 143 2.85 -14.93 4.81
N TYR A 144 2.27 -13.98 4.08
CA TYR A 144 0.83 -13.85 3.88
C TYR A 144 0.54 -14.12 2.41
N PHE A 145 0.13 -15.36 2.11
CA PHE A 145 -0.14 -15.81 0.75
C PHE A 145 -1.63 -15.65 0.42
N MET A 146 -1.95 -14.60 -0.34
CA MET A 146 -3.30 -14.25 -0.75
C MET A 146 -3.73 -14.94 -2.05
N GLN A 147 -4.95 -15.48 -2.07
CA GLN A 147 -5.52 -16.20 -3.22
C GLN A 147 -7.04 -16.15 -3.25
N ARG A 148 -7.62 -16.64 -4.36
CA ARG A 148 -9.04 -17.03 -4.41
C ARG A 148 -9.28 -18.30 -3.58
N GLU A 149 -10.45 -18.37 -2.97
CA GLU A 149 -10.93 -19.51 -2.18
C GLU A 149 -10.95 -20.85 -2.95
N LYS A 150 -11.11 -20.82 -4.28
CA LYS A 150 -11.01 -22.03 -5.13
C LYS A 150 -9.62 -22.66 -5.14
N ASN A 151 -8.59 -21.91 -4.77
CA ASN A 151 -7.19 -22.32 -4.81
C ASN A 151 -6.64 -22.72 -3.43
N THR A 152 -7.47 -22.72 -2.38
CA THR A 152 -7.05 -22.97 -0.98
C THR A 152 -6.22 -24.24 -0.82
N GLU A 153 -6.68 -25.36 -1.37
CA GLU A 153 -5.96 -26.64 -1.23
C GLU A 153 -4.54 -26.56 -1.81
N GLN A 154 -4.38 -25.92 -2.97
CA GLN A 154 -3.08 -25.76 -3.63
C GLN A 154 -2.16 -24.81 -2.86
N VAL A 155 -2.70 -23.72 -2.30
CA VAL A 155 -1.95 -22.80 -1.42
C VAL A 155 -1.36 -23.56 -0.23
N LEU A 156 -2.19 -24.30 0.50
CA LEU A 156 -1.77 -25.05 1.67
C LEU A 156 -0.75 -26.15 1.31
N ARG A 157 -0.93 -26.79 0.15
CA ARG A 157 0.01 -27.78 -0.38
C ARG A 157 1.35 -27.17 -0.73
N VAL A 158 1.38 -26.01 -1.40
CA VAL A 158 2.62 -25.31 -1.74
C VAL A 158 3.38 -24.93 -0.48
N LEU A 159 2.72 -24.22 0.46
CA LEU A 159 3.33 -23.82 1.73
C LEU A 159 3.97 -25.00 2.46
N ARG A 160 3.24 -26.12 2.59
CA ARG A 160 3.78 -27.34 3.22
C ARG A 160 4.99 -27.90 2.47
N LYS A 161 4.95 -27.95 1.14
CA LYS A 161 6.03 -28.50 0.30
C LYS A 161 7.28 -27.63 0.28
N THR A 162 7.17 -26.35 0.59
CA THR A 162 8.29 -25.40 0.65
C THR A 162 8.73 -25.10 2.08
N GLY A 163 8.26 -25.86 3.08
CA GLY A 163 8.75 -25.80 4.46
C GLY A 163 8.04 -24.82 5.38
N TRP A 164 7.03 -24.09 4.90
CA TRP A 164 6.27 -23.16 5.73
C TRP A 164 5.33 -23.88 6.70
N ARG A 165 5.21 -23.34 7.92
CA ARG A 165 4.21 -23.77 8.90
C ARG A 165 3.02 -22.84 8.88
N LEU A 166 1.85 -23.36 8.49
CA LEU A 166 0.59 -22.62 8.56
C LEU A 166 0.27 -22.25 10.01
N GLN A 167 -0.13 -21.00 10.24
CA GLN A 167 -0.62 -20.50 11.52
C GLN A 167 -2.13 -20.23 11.46
N ASN A 168 -2.59 -19.47 10.46
CA ASN A 168 -4.01 -19.18 10.25
C ASN A 168 -4.35 -19.17 8.76
N LEU A 169 -5.60 -19.55 8.46
CA LEU A 169 -6.21 -19.29 7.16
C LEU A 169 -7.19 -18.12 7.32
N ILE A 170 -6.75 -16.92 6.96
CA ILE A 170 -7.54 -15.71 7.10
C ILE A 170 -8.58 -15.63 5.99
N VAL A 171 -9.82 -15.34 6.36
CA VAL A 171 -10.95 -15.09 5.46
C VAL A 171 -11.16 -13.58 5.36
N TRP A 172 -10.78 -12.99 4.23
CA TRP A 172 -11.08 -11.60 3.93
C TRP A 172 -12.41 -11.49 3.17
N LYS A 173 -13.47 -11.11 3.89
CA LYS A 173 -14.84 -10.99 3.37
C LYS A 173 -14.99 -9.70 2.56
N LYS A 174 -15.55 -9.85 1.36
CA LYS A 174 -15.89 -8.74 0.47
C LYS A 174 -17.21 -8.11 0.88
N LYS A 175 -17.27 -6.78 0.79
CA LYS A 175 -18.49 -6.02 1.09
C LYS A 175 -19.39 -5.84 -0.12
N THR A 176 -18.88 -6.03 -1.34
CA THR A 176 -19.73 -6.03 -2.54
C THR A 176 -20.53 -7.31 -2.72
N SER A 177 -21.67 -7.16 -3.42
CA SER A 177 -22.52 -8.27 -3.81
C SER A 177 -21.72 -9.27 -4.65
N ALA A 178 -21.77 -10.54 -4.24
CA ALA A 178 -21.15 -11.63 -4.98
C ALA A 178 -21.99 -11.97 -6.22
N VAL A 179 -21.31 -12.30 -7.32
CA VAL A 179 -22.00 -12.77 -8.53
C VAL A 179 -22.68 -14.12 -8.22
N PRO A 180 -23.98 -14.29 -8.51
CA PRO A 180 -24.70 -15.52 -8.22
C PRO A 180 -24.12 -16.71 -8.97
N GLY A 181 -23.97 -17.83 -8.27
CA GLY A 181 -23.63 -19.12 -8.87
C GLY A 181 -24.89 -19.86 -9.31
N THR A 182 -24.83 -20.54 -10.46
CA THR A 182 -25.97 -21.33 -10.97
C THR A 182 -26.10 -22.72 -10.33
N PHE A 183 -25.01 -23.25 -9.77
CA PHE A 183 -24.95 -24.62 -9.20
C PHE A 183 -24.23 -24.68 -7.84
N ARG A 184 -23.97 -23.51 -7.22
CA ARG A 184 -23.18 -23.37 -5.98
C ARG A 184 -23.39 -22.00 -5.35
N PHE A 185 -22.99 -21.86 -4.09
CA PHE A 185 -22.99 -20.58 -3.40
C PHE A 185 -22.10 -19.53 -4.10
N SER A 186 -22.55 -18.28 -4.05
CA SER A 186 -21.79 -17.11 -4.47
C SER A 186 -20.55 -16.93 -3.60
N LYS A 187 -19.45 -16.54 -4.21
CA LYS A 187 -18.15 -16.39 -3.52
C LYS A 187 -17.99 -14.96 -3.03
N GLN A 188 -17.86 -14.80 -1.72
CA GLN A 188 -17.84 -13.48 -1.08
C GLN A 188 -16.58 -13.23 -0.23
N TYR A 189 -15.50 -13.98 -0.46
CA TYR A 189 -14.26 -13.76 0.27
C TYR A 189 -13.04 -14.12 -0.57
N GLN A 190 -11.88 -13.68 -0.10
CA GLN A 190 -10.57 -14.20 -0.49
C GLN A 190 -9.91 -14.83 0.72
N ILE A 191 -8.97 -15.75 0.46
CA ILE A 191 -8.17 -16.34 1.51
C ILE A 191 -6.80 -15.68 1.57
N ILE A 192 -6.25 -15.57 2.77
CA ILE A 192 -4.86 -15.20 3.02
C ILE A 192 -4.28 -16.23 3.98
N ALA A 193 -3.40 -17.10 3.49
CA ALA A 193 -2.71 -18.07 4.34
C ALA A 193 -1.55 -17.36 5.05
N TYR A 194 -1.65 -17.23 6.36
CA TYR A 194 -0.57 -16.75 7.22
C TYR A 194 0.26 -17.95 7.69
N ALA A 195 1.54 -17.95 7.34
CA ALA A 195 2.47 -19.01 7.69
C ALA A 195 3.84 -18.45 8.10
N THR A 196 4.62 -19.23 8.84
CA THR A 196 5.92 -18.84 9.38
C THR A 196 7.03 -19.81 8.99
N LYS A 197 8.27 -19.31 8.91
CA LYS A 197 9.46 -20.14 8.87
C LYS A 197 9.76 -20.63 10.28
N GLY A 198 9.57 -21.93 10.51
CA GLY A 198 9.58 -22.52 11.85
C GLY A 198 8.21 -22.51 12.54
N ASP A 199 8.16 -23.04 13.76
CA ASP A 199 6.89 -23.35 14.44
C ASP A 199 6.14 -22.12 14.98
N LYS A 200 6.84 -21.02 15.27
CA LYS A 200 6.29 -19.79 15.84
C LYS A 200 6.81 -18.56 15.11
N PRO A 201 6.02 -17.48 15.03
CA PRO A 201 6.51 -16.21 14.50
C PRO A 201 7.53 -15.56 15.42
N ARG A 202 8.47 -14.81 14.85
CA ARG A 202 9.36 -13.90 15.59
C ARG A 202 8.58 -12.72 16.17
N VAL A 203 7.62 -12.20 15.41
CA VAL A 203 6.77 -11.07 15.79
C VAL A 203 5.30 -11.41 15.54
N PHE A 204 4.47 -11.23 16.56
CA PHE A 204 3.01 -11.23 16.41
C PHE A 204 2.39 -10.19 17.36
N ASN A 205 2.19 -8.98 16.85
CA ASN A 205 1.55 -7.89 17.56
C ASN A 205 0.04 -8.17 17.66
N ARG A 206 -0.45 -8.33 18.88
CA ARG A 206 -1.85 -8.68 19.17
C ARG A 206 -2.76 -7.45 19.00
N LEU A 207 -3.02 -7.09 17.74
CA LEU A 207 -3.79 -5.90 17.39
C LEU A 207 -5.19 -5.93 18.02
N ARG A 208 -5.60 -4.76 18.56
CA ARG A 208 -6.97 -4.52 19.02
C ARG A 208 -7.58 -3.35 18.27
N ILE A 209 -8.79 -3.55 17.80
CA ILE A 209 -9.53 -2.63 16.93
C ILE A 209 -10.77 -2.06 17.60
N ASP A 210 -11.09 -0.82 17.27
CA ASP A 210 -12.29 -0.10 17.70
C ASP A 210 -13.43 -0.31 16.70
N LEU A 211 -14.07 -1.48 16.77
CA LEU A 211 -15.23 -1.78 15.93
C LEU A 211 -16.45 -0.97 16.38
N PRO A 212 -17.32 -0.55 15.43
CA PRO A 212 -18.63 -0.01 15.77
C PRO A 212 -19.38 -0.96 16.71
N ASN A 213 -20.14 -0.38 17.64
CA ASN A 213 -21.07 -1.16 18.43
C ASN A 213 -22.19 -1.66 17.51
N LEU A 214 -22.58 -2.91 17.71
CA LEU A 214 -23.83 -3.42 17.16
C LEU A 214 -25.00 -2.65 17.79
N PRO A 215 -26.12 -2.47 17.07
CA PRO A 215 -27.29 -1.75 17.59
C PRO A 215 -27.78 -2.27 18.95
N GLU A 216 -27.55 -3.55 19.26
CA GLU A 216 -27.99 -4.21 20.48
C GLU A 216 -27.05 -3.96 21.68
N TYR A 217 -25.84 -3.43 21.47
CA TYR A 217 -24.90 -3.15 22.56
C TYR A 217 -25.22 -1.82 23.26
N LYS A 218 -25.53 -1.91 24.55
CA LYS A 218 -25.85 -0.76 25.42
C LYS A 218 -24.62 0.03 25.89
N TYR A 219 -23.42 -0.54 25.78
CA TYR A 219 -22.19 0.03 26.31
C TYR A 219 -21.07 -0.02 25.27
N GLU A 220 -20.18 0.96 25.32
CA GLU A 220 -18.98 0.96 24.48
C GLU A 220 -17.96 -0.09 24.96
N ARG A 221 -17.14 -0.56 24.02
CA ARG A 221 -16.06 -1.49 24.32
C ARG A 221 -14.86 -0.70 24.85
N GLU A 222 -14.64 -0.75 26.16
CA GLU A 222 -13.52 -0.04 26.82
C GLU A 222 -12.14 -0.39 26.27
N ASN A 223 -11.98 -1.60 25.72
CA ASN A 223 -10.69 -2.11 25.26
C ASN A 223 -10.71 -2.57 23.79
N GLY A 224 -11.74 -2.24 23.02
CA GLY A 224 -11.92 -2.78 21.67
C GLY A 224 -11.93 -4.32 21.62
N VAL A 225 -11.73 -4.88 20.42
CA VAL A 225 -11.69 -6.34 20.22
C VAL A 225 -10.37 -6.78 19.60
N TYR A 226 -9.96 -8.00 19.88
CA TYR A 226 -8.83 -8.60 19.15
C TYR A 226 -9.19 -8.84 17.70
N VAL A 227 -8.23 -8.58 16.80
CA VAL A 227 -8.34 -8.99 15.40
C VAL A 227 -8.33 -10.52 15.32
N THR A 228 -9.32 -11.10 14.64
CA THR A 228 -9.43 -12.55 14.40
C THR A 228 -8.90 -12.91 13.01
N ASP A 229 -9.08 -14.16 12.58
CA ASP A 229 -8.80 -14.61 11.21
C ASP A 229 -9.99 -14.44 10.25
N VAL A 230 -11.06 -13.74 10.66
CA VAL A 230 -12.15 -13.33 9.77
C VAL A 230 -12.17 -11.81 9.70
N TRP A 231 -11.83 -11.27 8.53
CA TRP A 231 -11.74 -9.83 8.30
C TRP A 231 -12.89 -9.39 7.41
N ASP A 232 -13.86 -8.71 7.99
CA ASP A 232 -15.04 -8.18 7.29
C ASP A 232 -15.19 -6.67 7.43
N ASP A 233 -14.23 -6.01 8.05
CA ASP A 233 -14.20 -4.58 8.31
C ASP A 233 -13.39 -3.81 7.26
N ILE A 234 -12.46 -4.48 6.56
CA ILE A 234 -11.66 -3.91 5.48
C ILE A 234 -12.38 -4.11 4.14
N ARG A 235 -12.74 -3.02 3.48
CA ARG A 235 -13.38 -3.04 2.16
C ARG A 235 -12.36 -3.25 1.03
N GLU A 236 -12.70 -4.07 0.05
CA GLU A 236 -11.94 -4.29 -1.16
C GLU A 236 -12.06 -3.12 -2.17
N LEU A 237 -11.03 -2.90 -2.99
CA LEU A 237 -11.07 -1.90 -4.07
C LEU A 237 -11.82 -2.49 -5.27
N THR A 238 -13.13 -2.26 -5.31
CA THR A 238 -14.05 -2.86 -6.28
C THR A 238 -13.94 -2.18 -7.66
N SER A 239 -14.55 -2.79 -8.68
CA SER A 239 -14.75 -2.11 -9.96
C SER A 239 -15.81 -1.01 -9.85
N GLY A 240 -15.57 0.15 -10.47
CA GLY A 240 -16.55 1.25 -10.61
C GLY A 240 -16.34 2.44 -9.64
N TYR A 241 -17.42 3.20 -9.42
CA TYR A 241 -17.46 4.39 -8.56
C TYR A 241 -17.14 4.10 -7.08
N PHE A 242 -17.33 2.85 -6.65
CA PHE A 242 -17.21 2.44 -5.26
C PHE A 242 -15.77 2.15 -4.79
N ALA A 243 -14.77 2.25 -5.68
CA ALA A 243 -13.36 2.02 -5.36
C ALA A 243 -12.71 3.18 -4.58
N GLY A 244 -13.41 4.32 -4.48
CA GLY A 244 -12.90 5.54 -3.87
C GLY A 244 -11.65 6.10 -4.56
N ASP A 245 -10.97 7.00 -3.85
CA ASP A 245 -9.78 7.72 -4.32
C ASP A 245 -8.48 6.89 -4.22
N GLU A 246 -8.54 5.74 -3.55
CA GLU A 246 -7.37 4.90 -3.32
C GLU A 246 -6.97 4.10 -4.58
N ALA A 247 -7.96 3.64 -5.34
CA ALA A 247 -7.72 2.96 -6.60
C ALA A 247 -7.02 3.91 -7.59
N ILE A 248 -5.84 3.52 -8.07
CA ILE A 248 -5.08 4.34 -9.00
C ILE A 248 -5.77 4.32 -10.38
N ARG A 249 -5.92 5.50 -10.96
CA ARG A 249 -6.60 5.71 -12.23
C ARG A 249 -5.70 6.45 -13.21
N ASP A 250 -5.87 6.16 -14.49
CA ASP A 250 -5.27 6.96 -15.56
C ASP A 250 -6.05 8.26 -15.78
N HIS A 251 -5.61 9.03 -16.78
CA HIS A 251 -6.19 10.32 -17.15
C HIS A 251 -7.64 10.22 -17.67
N GLU A 252 -8.06 9.04 -18.13
CA GLU A 252 -9.44 8.75 -18.56
C GLU A 252 -10.33 8.31 -17.38
N GLY A 253 -9.75 8.15 -16.19
CA GLY A 253 -10.44 7.68 -15.00
C GLY A 253 -10.55 6.16 -14.91
N ASN A 254 -9.93 5.41 -15.82
CA ASN A 254 -9.90 3.95 -15.80
C ASN A 254 -8.89 3.46 -14.76
N ARG A 255 -9.19 2.35 -14.10
CA ARG A 255 -8.26 1.78 -13.11
C ARG A 255 -7.03 1.21 -13.80
N VAL A 256 -5.84 1.63 -13.37
CA VAL A 256 -4.57 1.14 -13.92
C VAL A 256 -4.28 -0.31 -13.54
N HIS A 257 -4.79 -0.76 -12.39
CA HIS A 257 -4.66 -2.13 -11.90
C HIS A 257 -5.98 -2.58 -11.29
N THR A 258 -6.58 -3.62 -11.86
CA THR A 258 -7.94 -4.07 -11.51
C THR A 258 -8.01 -4.79 -10.16
N GLN A 259 -6.89 -5.25 -9.63
CA GLN A 259 -6.81 -6.00 -8.38
C GLN A 259 -5.84 -5.37 -7.37
N GLN A 260 -5.76 -4.04 -7.32
CA GLN A 260 -4.95 -3.34 -6.31
C GLN A 260 -5.45 -3.73 -4.91
N SER A 261 -4.53 -4.20 -4.05
CA SER A 261 -4.81 -4.48 -2.64
C SER A 261 -4.95 -3.18 -1.82
N PRO A 262 -5.94 -3.06 -0.92
CA PRO A 262 -6.16 -1.83 -0.15
C PRO A 262 -5.07 -1.58 0.88
N VAL A 263 -4.63 -0.33 1.08
CA VAL A 263 -3.60 0.03 2.07
C VAL A 263 -4.01 -0.39 3.49
N ALA A 264 -5.29 -0.42 3.82
CA ALA A 264 -5.80 -0.90 5.11
C ALA A 264 -5.54 -2.40 5.34
N LEU A 265 -5.59 -3.21 4.28
CA LEU A 265 -5.27 -4.64 4.32
C LEU A 265 -3.78 -4.83 4.63
N LEU A 266 -2.92 -4.12 3.88
CA LEU A 266 -1.48 -4.17 4.07
C LEU A 266 -1.07 -3.61 5.44
N LEU A 267 -1.73 -2.56 5.91
CA LEU A 267 -1.53 -2.00 7.25
C LEU A 267 -1.73 -3.06 8.33
N ARG A 268 -2.84 -3.80 8.29
CA ARG A 268 -3.11 -4.87 9.25
C ARG A 268 -2.06 -5.96 9.21
N VAL A 269 -1.70 -6.41 8.01
CA VAL A 269 -0.71 -7.48 7.80
C VAL A 269 0.66 -7.06 8.35
N ILE A 270 1.14 -5.89 7.95
CA ILE A 270 2.46 -5.39 8.34
C ILE A 270 2.50 -5.09 9.83
N LEU A 271 1.48 -4.42 10.40
CA LEU A 271 1.42 -4.17 11.84
C LEU A 271 1.37 -5.45 12.66
N SER A 272 0.71 -6.50 12.19
CA SER A 272 0.60 -7.75 12.95
C SER A 272 1.94 -8.47 13.07
N SER A 273 2.80 -8.39 12.06
CA SER A 273 3.91 -9.33 11.91
C SER A 273 5.28 -8.67 11.72
N THR A 274 5.40 -7.37 12.04
CA THR A 274 6.68 -6.64 11.99
C THR A 274 6.82 -5.59 13.09
N LEU A 275 8.06 -5.19 13.36
CA LEU A 275 8.48 -4.03 14.13
C LEU A 275 9.12 -2.97 13.21
N PRO A 276 9.24 -1.69 13.64
CA PRO A 276 10.03 -0.71 12.89
C PRO A 276 11.45 -1.24 12.62
N GLY A 277 11.95 -1.00 11.41
CA GLY A 277 13.24 -1.51 10.93
C GLY A 277 13.20 -2.88 10.25
N ASP A 278 12.15 -3.68 10.46
CA ASP A 278 11.99 -4.97 9.77
C ASP A 278 11.82 -4.79 8.25
N THR A 279 12.19 -5.81 7.48
CA THR A 279 12.13 -5.80 6.01
C THR A 279 10.85 -6.49 5.50
N VAL A 280 10.02 -5.72 4.78
CA VAL A 280 8.82 -6.20 4.10
C VAL A 280 9.10 -6.47 2.62
N LEU A 281 8.84 -7.68 2.16
CA LEU A 281 8.94 -8.08 0.76
C LEU A 281 7.55 -8.12 0.09
N ASP A 282 7.47 -7.59 -1.12
CA ASP A 282 6.40 -7.87 -2.08
C ASP A 282 7.04 -8.24 -3.43
N PRO A 283 7.10 -9.54 -3.78
CA PRO A 283 7.84 -9.99 -4.95
C PRO A 283 7.05 -9.85 -6.25
N LEU A 284 5.77 -9.43 -6.18
CA LEU A 284 4.89 -9.20 -7.31
C LEU A 284 4.08 -7.91 -7.02
N ALA A 285 4.82 -6.80 -6.87
CA ALA A 285 4.36 -5.63 -6.12
C ALA A 285 3.13 -4.93 -6.72
N GLY A 286 2.85 -5.11 -8.01
CA GLY A 286 1.80 -4.40 -8.70
C GLY A 286 1.97 -2.90 -8.50
N THR A 287 0.97 -2.24 -7.94
CA THR A 287 1.05 -0.79 -7.65
C THR A 287 1.78 -0.44 -6.34
N GLY A 288 2.33 -1.43 -5.63
CA GLY A 288 3.14 -1.33 -4.41
C GLY A 288 2.48 -0.80 -3.14
N PRO A 289 1.21 -1.13 -2.83
CA PRO A 289 0.61 -0.72 -1.56
C PRO A 289 1.39 -1.25 -0.34
N ALA A 290 2.02 -2.44 -0.43
CA ALA A 290 2.82 -3.00 0.67
C ALA A 290 4.03 -2.11 1.00
N LEU A 291 4.77 -1.64 -0.01
CA LEU A 291 5.93 -0.76 0.16
C LEU A 291 5.52 0.60 0.74
N VAL A 292 4.43 1.18 0.23
CA VAL A 292 3.92 2.48 0.68
C VAL A 292 3.48 2.43 2.15
N VAL A 293 2.88 1.32 2.58
CA VAL A 293 2.51 1.12 3.99
C VAL A 293 3.75 0.85 4.85
N ALA A 294 4.67 0.00 4.40
CA ALA A 294 5.92 -0.28 5.10
C ALA A 294 6.71 1.00 5.39
N HIS A 295 6.86 1.86 4.37
CA HIS A 295 7.56 3.15 4.51
C HIS A 295 6.92 4.07 5.55
N GLN A 296 5.59 4.21 5.54
CA GLN A 296 4.86 5.01 6.53
C GLN A 296 4.99 4.44 7.95
N LEU A 297 5.11 3.12 8.09
CA LEU A 297 5.33 2.42 9.35
C LEU A 297 6.80 2.36 9.77
N LYS A 298 7.74 2.96 9.03
CA LYS A 298 9.18 2.87 9.31
C LYS A 298 9.72 1.44 9.25
N ARG A 299 9.22 0.64 8.31
CA ARG A 299 9.80 -0.66 7.91
C ARG A 299 10.63 -0.46 6.65
N ASN A 300 11.66 -1.28 6.52
CA ASN A 300 12.37 -1.42 5.25
C ASN A 300 11.48 -2.16 4.26
N SER A 301 11.70 -1.98 2.96
CA SER A 301 10.93 -2.76 1.98
C SER A 301 11.67 -3.08 0.69
N ILE A 302 11.35 -4.23 0.12
CA ILE A 302 11.78 -4.66 -1.20
C ILE A 302 10.53 -4.96 -2.02
N GLY A 303 10.38 -4.29 -3.15
CA GLY A 303 9.33 -4.57 -4.13
C GLY A 303 9.94 -5.01 -5.45
N ILE A 304 9.39 -6.06 -6.04
CA ILE A 304 9.78 -6.49 -7.39
C ILE A 304 8.53 -6.43 -8.28
N GLU A 305 8.65 -5.78 -9.42
CA GLU A 305 7.55 -5.63 -10.36
C GLU A 305 8.09 -5.70 -11.79
N ILE A 306 7.48 -6.54 -12.62
CA ILE A 306 7.93 -6.76 -14.00
C ILE A 306 7.49 -5.62 -14.93
N ASP A 307 6.41 -4.94 -14.59
CA ASP A 307 5.81 -3.91 -15.40
C ASP A 307 6.34 -2.52 -15.05
N SER A 308 7.11 -1.93 -15.97
CA SER A 308 7.74 -0.61 -15.80
C SER A 308 6.75 0.51 -15.43
N ARG A 309 5.50 0.49 -15.93
CA ARG A 309 4.52 1.53 -15.54
C ARG A 309 4.08 1.38 -14.09
N TYR A 310 4.02 0.15 -13.59
CA TYR A 310 3.73 -0.10 -12.19
C TYR A 310 4.93 0.26 -11.31
N VAL A 311 6.15 -0.01 -11.74
CA VAL A 311 7.38 0.47 -11.09
C VAL A 311 7.40 2.00 -10.95
N GLU A 312 7.06 2.75 -12.00
CA GLU A 312 6.95 4.21 -11.97
C GLU A 312 5.89 4.69 -10.96
N ILE A 313 4.73 4.02 -10.93
CA ILE A 313 3.68 4.29 -9.95
C ILE A 313 4.18 4.07 -8.52
N ILE A 314 4.90 2.97 -8.25
CA ILE A 314 5.47 2.68 -6.93
C ILE A 314 6.41 3.80 -6.51
N LYS A 315 7.36 4.18 -7.38
CA LYS A 315 8.33 5.24 -7.11
C LYS A 315 7.65 6.58 -6.83
N SER A 316 6.65 6.93 -7.64
CA SER A 316 5.86 8.16 -7.45
C SER A 316 5.13 8.19 -6.11
N ARG A 317 4.50 7.08 -5.71
CA ARG A 317 3.80 6.96 -4.41
C ARG A 317 4.74 7.02 -3.21
N LEU A 318 5.95 6.49 -3.32
CA LEU A 318 6.97 6.54 -2.28
C LEU A 318 7.60 7.93 -2.15
N GLN A 319 7.75 8.66 -3.26
CA GLN A 319 8.24 10.04 -3.26
C GLN A 319 7.19 11.05 -2.78
N SER A 320 5.92 10.84 -3.15
CA SER A 320 4.82 11.75 -2.84
C SER A 320 3.61 10.96 -2.36
N LEU A 321 3.40 10.97 -1.04
CA LEU A 321 2.30 10.24 -0.42
C LEU A 321 0.96 10.88 -0.78
N ARG A 322 0.09 10.10 -1.45
CA ARG A 322 -1.27 10.53 -1.76
C ARG A 322 -2.12 10.56 -0.48
N PRO A 323 -3.08 11.49 -0.32
CA PRO A 323 -4.00 11.48 0.83
C PRO A 323 -4.77 10.17 0.99
N ALA A 324 -5.13 9.53 -0.13
CA ALA A 324 -5.80 8.23 -0.12
C ALA A 324 -4.90 7.09 0.42
N ASP A 325 -3.58 7.20 0.30
CA ASP A 325 -2.60 6.22 0.78
C ASP A 325 -2.19 6.44 2.25
N ASN A 326 -2.55 7.59 2.82
CA ASN A 326 -2.14 7.96 4.18
C ASN A 326 -2.79 7.02 5.21
N ILE A 327 -1.97 6.22 5.89
CA ILE A 327 -2.45 5.26 6.89
C ILE A 327 -2.81 5.91 8.23
N ALA A 328 -2.38 7.14 8.51
CA ALA A 328 -2.65 7.82 9.78
C ALA A 328 -4.16 7.96 10.07
N LYS A 329 -4.99 8.00 9.03
CA LYS A 329 -6.46 7.98 9.15
C LYS A 329 -7.02 6.74 9.86
N TYR A 330 -6.22 5.67 9.96
CA TYR A 330 -6.57 4.43 10.67
C TYR A 330 -5.95 4.31 12.06
N TYR A 331 -5.16 5.29 12.53
CA TYR A 331 -4.44 5.15 13.81
C TYR A 331 -5.39 4.93 14.99
N ASP A 332 -6.44 5.75 15.10
CA ASP A 332 -7.45 5.64 16.15
C ASP A 332 -8.22 4.31 16.09
N TYR A 333 -8.34 3.72 14.90
CA TYR A 333 -8.97 2.41 14.75
C TYR A 333 -8.22 1.31 15.50
N TYR A 334 -6.90 1.46 15.65
CA TYR A 334 -6.04 0.51 16.36
C TYR A 334 -5.70 0.97 17.79
N LYS A 335 -6.31 2.06 18.30
CA LYS A 335 -5.91 2.74 19.57
C LYS A 335 -5.84 1.84 20.81
N TYR A 336 -6.59 0.74 20.82
CA TYR A 336 -6.60 -0.22 21.93
C TYR A 336 -5.48 -1.26 21.85
N THR A 337 -4.68 -1.24 20.78
CA THR A 337 -3.55 -2.16 20.60
C THR A 337 -2.47 -1.85 21.64
N PRO A 338 -2.04 -2.85 22.42
CA PRO A 338 -0.90 -2.69 23.32
C PRO A 338 0.34 -2.22 22.53
N ASN A 339 1.06 -1.25 23.07
CA ASN A 339 2.30 -0.73 22.48
C ASN A 339 2.15 -0.14 21.06
N LEU A 340 0.95 0.33 20.68
CA LEU A 340 0.71 0.90 19.34
C LEU A 340 1.74 1.96 18.94
N LYS A 341 2.14 2.83 19.86
CA LYS A 341 3.13 3.90 19.60
C LYS A 341 4.52 3.37 19.24
N GLU A 342 4.89 2.22 19.78
CA GLU A 342 6.19 1.57 19.53
C GLU A 342 6.17 0.90 18.16
N ILE A 343 5.08 0.21 17.84
CA ILE A 343 4.96 -0.51 16.56
C ILE A 343 4.45 0.36 15.42
N TRP A 344 3.93 1.56 15.69
CA TRP A 344 3.49 2.55 14.70
C TRP A 344 3.95 3.95 15.11
N PRO A 345 5.25 4.27 14.92
CA PRO A 345 5.81 5.58 15.26
C PRO A 345 5.30 6.63 14.27
N THR A 346 4.16 7.25 14.58
CA THR A 346 3.62 8.36 13.79
C THR A 346 4.31 9.68 14.16
N LYS A 347 4.70 10.47 13.14
CA LYS A 347 4.78 11.93 13.30
C LYS A 347 3.33 12.43 13.22
N LYS A 348 2.82 13.06 14.29
CA LYS A 348 1.44 13.55 14.38
C LYS A 348 1.04 14.30 13.10
N ALA A 349 0.02 13.81 12.40
CA ALA A 349 -0.78 14.58 11.45
C ALA A 349 -2.18 14.77 12.05
N THR A 350 -2.71 15.98 11.96
CA THR A 350 -4.00 16.41 12.50
C THR A 350 -5.18 15.60 11.95
N PRO A 351 -6.27 15.44 12.72
CA PRO A 351 -7.30 14.44 12.45
C PRO A 351 -8.30 14.92 11.39
N GLU A 352 -8.28 14.30 10.21
CA GLU A 352 -9.51 14.07 9.45
C GLU A 352 -9.80 12.57 9.48
N GLN A 353 -10.84 12.23 10.25
CA GLN A 353 -11.24 10.86 10.56
C GLN A 353 -11.96 10.23 9.36
N LYS A 354 -11.50 9.06 8.93
CA LYS A 354 -12.31 8.13 8.13
C LYS A 354 -12.25 6.74 8.76
N ARG A 355 -13.36 6.31 9.37
CA ARG A 355 -13.53 4.94 9.87
C ARG A 355 -13.46 3.95 8.69
N LEU A 356 -12.88 2.77 8.92
CA LEU A 356 -13.00 1.64 8.00
C LEU A 356 -14.46 1.15 8.02
N LEU A 357 -15.29 1.65 7.13
CA LEU A 357 -16.66 1.16 6.90
C LEU A 357 -16.91 0.92 5.41
#